data_AF-A0A4S4N8T0-F1
#
_entry.id   AF-A0A4S4N8T0-F1
#
_cell.length_a   1.000
_cell.length_b   1.000
_cell.length_c   1.000
_cell.angle_alpha   90.00
_cell.angle_beta   90.00
_cell.angle_gamma   90.00
#
_symmetry.space_group_name_H-M   'P 1'
#
loop_
_entity.id
_entity.type
_entity.pdbx_description
1 polymer ?
#
loop_
_entity_poly.entity_id
_entity_poly.type
_entity_poly.pdbx_seq_one_letter_code
_entity_poly.pdbx_strand_id
1 'polypeptide(L)'
;MKKDKKQLYTDLLQRYSEEEVAESFVASEKLPAEAQAKVHKEFLEKRMKSLQGTTGDQKLRSKLFAFKIQLEDYFTADSYEDEYKFGNQLKKYIKIVGRTQTEVSSNLSIHKARLSRIINGKENPNPELMYRLQEHSSGAIPAFYWWKLFAKELEYQIRTDKEKMQEESTKVTNPISLRA
;
A
#
# COMPACT_ATOMS: atom_id res chain seq x y z
N MET A 1 -47.36 -11.48 -8.31
CA MET A 1 -47.90 -12.14 -9.52
C MET A 1 -47.00 -11.79 -10.70
N LYS A 2 -46.50 -12.79 -11.45
CA LYS A 2 -45.73 -12.51 -12.67
C LYS A 2 -46.71 -11.97 -13.73
N LYS A 3 -46.53 -10.72 -14.18
CA LYS A 3 -47.26 -10.19 -15.34
C LYS A 3 -46.96 -11.08 -16.56
N ASP A 4 -47.97 -11.35 -17.38
CA ASP A 4 -47.78 -12.10 -18.62
C ASP A 4 -46.83 -11.34 -19.55
N LYS A 5 -45.93 -12.03 -20.26
CA LYS A 5 -44.87 -11.41 -21.08
C LYS A 5 -45.45 -10.48 -22.14
N LYS A 6 -46.62 -10.82 -22.68
CA LYS A 6 -47.36 -9.97 -23.62
C LYS A 6 -47.81 -8.66 -22.98
N GLN A 7 -48.34 -8.73 -21.77
CA GLN A 7 -48.82 -7.53 -21.04
C GLN A 7 -47.65 -6.61 -20.67
N LEU A 8 -46.50 -7.18 -20.28
CA LEU A 8 -45.29 -6.41 -19.99
C LEU A 8 -44.75 -5.68 -21.23
N TYR A 9 -44.75 -6.34 -22.39
CA TYR A 9 -44.32 -5.73 -23.65
C TYR A 9 -45.23 -4.56 -24.04
N THR A 10 -46.54 -4.71 -23.92
CA THR A 10 -47.50 -3.63 -24.23
C THR A 10 -47.36 -2.45 -23.27
N ASP A 11 -47.07 -2.69 -21.98
CA ASP A 11 -46.83 -1.65 -20.96
C ASP A 11 -45.52 -0.87 -21.25
N LEU A 12 -44.49 -1.55 -21.79
CA LEU A 12 -43.21 -0.93 -22.17
C LEU A 12 -43.32 -0.06 -23.42
N LEU A 13 -44.13 -0.47 -24.40
CA LEU A 13 -44.38 0.33 -25.62
C LEU A 13 -45.16 1.63 -25.37
N GLN A 14 -45.78 1.78 -24.19
CA GLN A 14 -46.37 3.08 -23.81
C GLN A 14 -45.32 4.12 -23.44
N ARG A 15 -44.08 3.71 -23.16
CA ARG A 15 -43.02 4.57 -22.59
C ARG A 15 -41.74 4.61 -23.42
N TYR A 16 -41.51 3.60 -24.26
CA TYR A 16 -40.27 3.41 -25.00
C TYR A 16 -40.58 2.98 -26.44
N SER A 17 -39.69 3.30 -27.37
CA SER A 17 -39.81 2.83 -28.76
C SER A 17 -39.54 1.32 -28.85
N GLU A 18 -40.02 0.68 -29.92
CA GLU A 18 -39.76 -0.76 -30.16
C GLU A 18 -38.25 -1.07 -30.18
N GLU A 19 -37.45 -0.14 -30.71
CA GLU A 19 -35.98 -0.25 -30.81
C GLU A 19 -35.34 -0.18 -29.42
N GLU A 20 -35.76 0.75 -28.56
CA GLU A 20 -35.26 0.89 -27.18
C GLU A 20 -35.64 -0.32 -26.31
N VAL A 21 -36.85 -0.86 -26.52
CA VAL A 21 -37.30 -2.07 -25.83
C VAL A 21 -36.48 -3.29 -26.27
N ALA A 22 -36.11 -3.38 -27.56
CA ALA A 22 -35.28 -4.46 -28.08
C ALA A 22 -33.82 -4.37 -27.58
N GLU A 23 -33.22 -3.18 -27.56
CA GLU A 23 -31.85 -2.99 -27.09
C GLU A 23 -31.66 -3.25 -25.59
N SER A 24 -32.68 -2.93 -24.79
CA SER A 24 -32.67 -3.20 -23.34
C SER A 24 -33.05 -4.64 -22.99
N PHE A 25 -33.51 -5.43 -23.96
CA PHE A 25 -33.94 -6.80 -23.73
C PHE A 25 -32.74 -7.75 -23.61
N VAL A 26 -32.42 -8.14 -22.37
CA VAL A 26 -31.49 -9.25 -22.11
C VAL A 26 -32.24 -10.57 -22.28
N ALA A 27 -32.05 -11.22 -23.42
CA ALA A 27 -32.60 -12.55 -23.67
C ALA A 27 -32.01 -13.57 -22.68
N SER A 28 -32.77 -13.87 -21.62
CA SER A 28 -32.45 -14.97 -20.70
C SER A 28 -33.00 -16.27 -21.28
N GLU A 29 -32.40 -16.73 -22.39
CA GLU A 29 -32.67 -18.06 -22.90
C GLU A 29 -32.01 -19.10 -21.97
N LYS A 30 -32.81 -20.06 -21.50
CA LYS A 30 -32.26 -21.26 -20.87
C LYS A 30 -31.60 -22.09 -21.97
N LEU A 31 -30.31 -21.89 -22.14
CA LEU A 31 -29.48 -22.74 -23.00
C LEU A 31 -29.70 -24.23 -22.64
N PRO A 32 -29.68 -25.16 -23.61
CA PRO A 32 -29.65 -26.59 -23.34
C PRO A 32 -28.51 -26.93 -22.36
N ALA A 33 -28.69 -27.95 -21.51
CA ALA A 33 -27.75 -28.27 -20.42
C ALA A 33 -26.30 -28.45 -20.90
N GLU A 34 -26.09 -29.03 -22.08
CA GLU A 34 -24.76 -29.19 -22.69
C GLU A 34 -24.13 -27.86 -23.12
N ALA A 35 -24.93 -26.96 -23.70
CA ALA A 35 -24.46 -25.63 -24.10
C ALA A 35 -24.12 -24.77 -22.87
N GLN A 36 -24.89 -24.89 -21.78
CA GLN A 36 -24.56 -24.23 -20.50
C GLN A 36 -23.24 -24.74 -19.93
N ALA A 37 -23.02 -26.06 -19.92
CA ALA A 37 -21.79 -26.64 -19.40
C ALA A 37 -20.55 -26.17 -20.19
N LYS A 38 -20.67 -26.08 -21.52
CA LYS A 38 -19.60 -25.59 -22.40
C LYS A 38 -19.30 -24.11 -22.19
N VAL A 39 -20.34 -23.26 -22.17
CA VAL A 39 -20.20 -21.82 -21.89
C VAL A 39 -19.64 -21.59 -20.49
N HIS A 40 -20.06 -22.37 -19.49
CA HIS A 40 -19.54 -22.27 -18.13
C HIS A 40 -18.06 -22.65 -18.04
N LYS A 41 -17.65 -23.71 -18.74
CA LYS A 41 -16.25 -24.12 -18.81
C LYS A 41 -15.37 -23.06 -19.48
N GLU A 42 -15.80 -22.54 -20.62
CA GLU A 42 -15.11 -21.45 -21.32
C GLU A 42 -15.03 -20.16 -20.48
N PHE A 43 -16.09 -19.86 -19.72
CA PHE A 43 -16.12 -18.74 -18.77
C PHE A 43 -15.12 -18.93 -17.63
N LEU A 44 -15.07 -20.12 -17.02
CA LEU A 44 -14.12 -20.45 -15.95
C LEU A 44 -12.66 -20.37 -16.44
N GLU A 45 -12.38 -20.86 -17.65
CA GLU A 45 -11.06 -20.79 -18.26
C GLU A 45 -10.64 -19.34 -18.54
N LYS A 46 -11.54 -18.51 -19.10
CA LYS A 46 -11.28 -17.07 -19.30
C LYS A 46 -11.10 -16.33 -17.96
N ARG A 47 -11.90 -16.67 -16.95
CA ARG A 47 -11.80 -16.11 -15.59
C ARG A 47 -10.47 -16.48 -14.94
N MET A 48 -10.02 -17.72 -15.05
CA MET A 48 -8.72 -18.15 -14.52
C MET A 48 -7.55 -17.49 -15.24
N LYS A 49 -7.61 -17.34 -16.57
CA LYS A 49 -6.60 -16.61 -17.35
C LYS A 49 -6.54 -15.12 -16.98
N SER A 50 -7.69 -14.48 -16.76
CA SER A 50 -7.77 -13.10 -16.26
C SER A 50 -7.19 -12.97 -14.85
N LEU A 51 -7.54 -13.89 -13.93
CA LEU A 51 -6.97 -13.90 -12.59
C LEU A 51 -5.45 -14.10 -12.61
N GLN A 52 -4.91 -14.96 -13.47
CA GLN A 52 -3.46 -15.20 -13.55
C GLN A 52 -2.67 -13.97 -14.06
N GLY A 53 -3.20 -13.21 -15.01
CA GLY A 53 -2.52 -12.03 -15.57
C GLY A 53 -2.60 -10.76 -14.73
N THR A 54 -3.59 -10.65 -13.84
CA THR A 54 -3.85 -9.40 -13.08
C THR A 54 -3.43 -9.49 -11.60
N THR A 55 -3.32 -10.68 -11.00
CA THR A 55 -3.30 -10.82 -9.53
C THR A 55 -2.00 -10.49 -8.82
N GLY A 56 -0.82 -10.73 -9.40
CA GLY A 56 0.46 -10.53 -8.71
C GLY A 56 0.78 -9.06 -8.45
N ASP A 57 0.88 -8.29 -9.53
CA ASP A 57 1.24 -6.87 -9.49
C ASP A 57 0.14 -6.02 -8.86
N GLN A 58 -1.14 -6.36 -9.09
CA GLN A 58 -2.25 -5.66 -8.46
C GLN A 58 -2.26 -5.90 -6.94
N LYS A 59 -2.02 -7.13 -6.48
CA LYS A 59 -1.93 -7.45 -5.04
C LYS A 59 -0.74 -6.74 -4.38
N LEU A 60 0.42 -6.68 -5.05
CA LEU A 60 1.56 -5.92 -4.55
C LEU A 60 1.25 -4.43 -4.45
N ARG A 61 0.65 -3.85 -5.50
CA ARG A 61 0.21 -2.44 -5.51
C ARG A 61 -0.78 -2.15 -4.38
N SER A 62 -1.78 -3.01 -4.18
CA SER A 62 -2.74 -2.85 -3.08
C SER A 62 -2.07 -2.91 -1.71
N LYS A 63 -1.10 -3.81 -1.50
CA LYS A 63 -0.34 -3.88 -0.25
C LYS A 63 0.53 -2.64 -0.02
N LEU A 64 1.20 -2.15 -1.06
CA LEU A 64 2.01 -0.91 -0.98
C LEU A 64 1.13 0.31 -0.71
N PHE A 65 -0.05 0.37 -1.31
CA PHE A 65 -1.01 1.45 -1.05
C PHE A 65 -1.56 1.40 0.37
N ALA A 66 -1.95 0.22 0.86
CA ALA A 66 -2.35 0.05 2.26
C ALA A 66 -1.23 0.46 3.22
N PHE A 67 0.01 0.06 2.94
CA PHE A 67 1.18 0.48 3.70
C PHE A 67 1.35 2.00 3.68
N LYS A 68 1.19 2.64 2.53
CA LYS A 68 1.24 4.10 2.40
C LYS A 68 0.21 4.79 3.31
N ILE A 69 -1.05 4.36 3.27
CA ILE A 69 -2.12 4.93 4.09
C ILE A 69 -1.80 4.79 5.58
N GLN A 70 -1.32 3.61 6.01
CA GLN A 70 -0.90 3.41 7.40
C GLN A 70 0.20 4.37 7.84
N LEU A 71 1.13 4.70 6.95
CA LEU A 71 2.14 5.72 7.23
C LEU A 71 1.53 7.12 7.32
N GLU A 72 0.62 7.48 6.42
CA GLU A 72 -0.10 8.76 6.44
C GLU A 72 -0.89 8.94 7.74
N ASP A 73 -1.61 7.91 8.19
CA ASP A 73 -2.34 7.91 9.46
C ASP A 73 -1.39 8.07 10.66
N TYR A 74 -0.26 7.37 10.66
CA TYR A 74 0.75 7.55 11.71
C TYR A 74 1.39 8.96 11.69
N PHE A 75 1.50 9.56 10.51
CA PHE A 75 2.07 10.89 10.36
C PHE A 75 1.16 12.02 10.85
N THR A 76 -0.15 11.77 10.95
CA THR A 76 -1.13 12.71 11.53
C THR A 76 -1.29 12.49 13.03
N ALA A 77 -0.93 11.31 13.56
CA ALA A 77 -0.91 11.06 14.99
C ALA A 77 0.19 11.90 15.71
N ASP A 78 -0.13 12.45 16.88
CA ASP A 78 0.81 13.24 17.69
C ASP A 78 1.77 12.37 18.52
N SER A 79 1.41 11.11 18.77
CA SER A 79 2.22 10.19 19.56
C SER A 79 3.27 9.46 18.72
N TYR A 80 4.41 9.20 19.35
CA TYR A 80 5.41 8.29 18.82
C TYR A 80 5.05 6.84 19.18
N GLU A 81 5.14 5.95 18.19
CA GLU A 81 4.87 4.52 18.36
C GLU A 81 6.07 3.68 17.92
N ASP A 82 6.55 2.80 18.79
CA ASP A 82 7.74 1.97 18.54
C ASP A 82 7.58 1.03 17.32
N GLU A 83 6.34 0.61 17.04
CA GLU A 83 6.03 -0.19 15.86
C GLU A 83 6.36 0.56 14.55
N TYR A 84 6.29 1.90 14.58
CA TYR A 84 6.59 2.78 13.45
C TYR A 84 8.05 3.25 13.38
N LYS A 85 8.95 2.68 14.18
CA LYS A 85 10.40 2.83 13.97
C LYS A 85 10.81 2.52 12.53
N PHE A 86 11.81 3.25 12.04
CA PHE A 86 12.27 3.11 10.66
C PHE A 86 12.60 1.65 10.30
N GLY A 87 13.37 0.97 11.15
CA GLY A 87 13.77 -0.42 10.93
C GLY A 87 12.60 -1.41 10.88
N ASN A 88 11.55 -1.17 11.66
CA ASN A 88 10.34 -1.99 11.68
C ASN A 88 9.52 -1.81 10.39
N GLN A 89 9.37 -0.57 9.94
CA GLN A 89 8.65 -0.26 8.70
C GLN A 89 9.43 -0.74 7.46
N LEU A 90 10.76 -0.67 7.49
CA LEU A 90 11.61 -1.27 6.46
C LEU A 90 11.48 -2.80 6.41
N LYS A 91 11.41 -3.48 7.56
CA LYS A 91 11.11 -4.93 7.63
C LYS A 91 9.73 -5.24 7.03
N LYS A 92 8.70 -4.45 7.34
CA LYS A 92 7.35 -4.61 6.78
C LYS A 92 7.37 -4.45 5.26
N TYR A 93 8.07 -3.44 4.75
CA TYR A 93 8.25 -3.22 3.32
C TYR A 93 8.91 -4.41 2.61
N ILE A 94 10.01 -4.94 3.16
CA ILE A 94 10.68 -6.13 2.60
C ILE A 94 9.71 -7.32 2.50
N LYS A 95 8.87 -7.52 3.53
CA LYS A 95 7.82 -8.54 3.53
C LYS A 95 6.73 -8.28 2.47
N ILE A 96 6.33 -7.02 2.27
CA ILE A 96 5.33 -6.63 1.27
C ILE A 96 5.82 -6.95 -0.15
N VAL A 97 7.06 -6.57 -0.46
CA VAL A 97 7.67 -6.82 -1.77
C VAL A 97 7.94 -8.31 -1.99
N GLY A 98 7.93 -9.13 -0.93
CA GLY A 98 8.08 -10.58 -1.02
C GLY A 98 9.49 -11.01 -1.43
N ARG A 99 10.50 -10.18 -1.13
CA ARG A 99 11.90 -10.43 -1.45
C ARG A 99 12.71 -10.69 -0.19
N THR A 100 13.79 -11.43 -0.31
CA THR A 100 14.74 -11.65 0.78
C THR A 100 15.51 -10.37 1.07
N GLN A 101 16.03 -10.24 2.29
CA GLN A 101 16.90 -9.12 2.66
C GLN A 101 18.17 -9.06 1.79
N THR A 102 18.67 -10.20 1.33
CA THR A 102 19.82 -10.27 0.41
C THR A 102 19.48 -9.61 -0.93
N GLU A 103 18.36 -9.99 -1.54
CA GLU A 103 17.89 -9.40 -2.81
C GLU A 103 17.64 -7.90 -2.67
N VAL A 104 16.94 -7.48 -1.61
CA VAL A 104 16.67 -6.06 -1.37
C VAL A 104 17.96 -5.27 -1.15
N SER A 105 18.95 -5.84 -0.45
CA SER A 105 20.25 -5.18 -0.28
C SER A 105 20.97 -4.95 -1.61
N SER A 106 20.91 -5.93 -2.52
CA SER A 106 21.46 -5.80 -3.88
C SER A 106 20.73 -4.72 -4.68
N ASN A 107 19.40 -4.77 -4.69
CA ASN A 107 18.55 -3.83 -5.44
C ASN A 107 18.70 -2.38 -4.95
N LEU A 108 18.94 -2.18 -3.66
CA LEU A 108 19.18 -0.86 -3.06
C LEU A 108 20.66 -0.46 -3.07
N SER A 109 21.53 -1.26 -3.70
CA SER A 109 22.99 -1.05 -3.75
C SER A 109 23.58 -0.73 -2.37
N ILE A 110 23.17 -1.50 -1.36
CA ILE A 110 23.60 -1.36 0.04
C ILE A 110 24.16 -2.70 0.52
N HIS A 111 25.25 -2.65 1.28
CA HIS A 111 25.82 -3.88 1.84
C HIS A 111 24.81 -4.58 2.76
N LYS A 112 24.65 -5.91 2.63
CA LYS A 112 23.69 -6.70 3.41
C LYS A 112 23.81 -6.48 4.92
N ALA A 113 25.04 -6.43 5.43
CA ALA A 113 25.29 -6.20 6.85
C ALA A 113 24.84 -4.80 7.30
N ARG A 114 25.03 -3.79 6.44
CA ARG A 114 24.59 -2.41 6.69
C ARG A 114 23.07 -2.34 6.74
N LEU A 115 22.39 -2.93 5.75
CA LEU A 115 20.92 -3.04 5.76
C LEU A 115 20.42 -3.74 7.03
N SER A 116 21.09 -4.80 7.48
CA SER A 116 20.75 -5.49 8.73
C SER A 116 20.89 -4.61 9.97
N ARG A 117 21.98 -3.82 10.07
CA ARG A 117 22.16 -2.90 11.19
C ARG A 117 21.09 -1.81 11.21
N ILE A 118 20.76 -1.25 10.05
CA ILE A 118 19.69 -0.25 9.91
C ILE A 118 18.33 -0.82 10.34
N ILE A 119 18.00 -2.02 9.85
CA ILE A 119 16.78 -2.74 10.21
C ILE A 119 16.66 -3.02 11.72
N ASN A 120 17.79 -3.13 12.42
CA ASN A 120 17.85 -3.42 13.85
C ASN A 120 18.16 -2.18 14.70
N GLY A 121 18.11 -0.97 14.13
CA GLY A 121 18.36 0.28 14.86
C GLY A 121 19.80 0.45 15.35
N LYS A 122 20.75 -0.33 14.81
CA LYS A 122 22.19 -0.24 15.15
C LYS A 122 22.94 0.78 14.30
N GLU A 123 22.33 1.24 13.21
CA GLU A 123 22.89 2.24 12.30
C GLU A 123 21.76 3.09 11.75
N ASN A 124 21.97 4.41 11.68
CA ASN A 124 20.96 5.31 11.12
C ASN A 124 20.95 5.23 9.59
N PRO A 125 19.76 5.30 8.95
CA PRO A 125 19.67 5.39 7.50
C PRO A 125 20.18 6.76 7.01
N ASN A 126 20.69 6.81 5.79
CA ASN A 126 21.09 8.05 5.14
C ASN A 126 20.02 8.53 4.13
N PRO A 127 20.03 9.81 3.73
CA PRO A 127 19.08 10.34 2.75
C PRO A 127 19.10 9.57 1.41
N GLU A 128 20.27 9.10 0.97
CA GLU A 128 20.40 8.36 -0.28
C GLU A 128 19.61 7.05 -0.27
N LEU A 129 19.52 6.37 0.88
CA LEU A 129 18.70 5.16 1.01
C LEU A 129 17.22 5.48 0.80
N MET A 130 16.74 6.66 1.20
CA MET A 130 15.34 7.06 1.03
C MET A 130 14.96 7.20 -0.44
N TYR A 131 15.84 7.81 -1.24
CA TYR A 131 15.64 7.92 -2.69
C TYR A 131 15.64 6.55 -3.37
N ARG A 132 16.54 5.66 -2.96
CA ARG A 132 16.58 4.28 -3.49
C ARG A 132 15.33 3.48 -3.12
N LEU A 133 14.81 3.65 -1.90
CA LEU A 133 13.57 3.02 -1.46
C LEU A 133 12.35 3.52 -2.25
N GLN A 134 12.30 4.83 -2.54
CA GLN A 134 11.29 5.39 -3.42
C GLN A 134 11.31 4.71 -4.78
N GLU A 135 12.48 4.65 -5.42
CA GLU A 135 12.63 4.05 -6.76
C GLU A 135 12.32 2.55 -6.74
N HIS A 136 12.79 1.81 -5.74
CA HIS A 136 12.49 0.39 -5.57
C HIS A 136 11.00 0.12 -5.33
N SER A 137 10.25 1.10 -4.81
CA SER A 137 8.79 1.04 -4.69
C SER A 137 8.03 1.57 -5.91
N SER A 138 8.72 1.90 -7.00
CA SER A 138 8.15 2.55 -8.19
C SER A 138 7.38 3.84 -7.86
N GLY A 139 7.90 4.60 -6.89
CA GLY A 139 7.28 5.84 -6.42
C GLY A 139 6.05 5.66 -5.53
N ALA A 140 5.64 4.43 -5.20
CA ALA A 140 4.48 4.18 -4.34
C ALA A 140 4.68 4.79 -2.94
N ILE A 141 5.90 4.70 -2.40
CA ILE A 141 6.27 5.30 -1.12
C ILE A 141 7.31 6.40 -1.37
N PRO A 142 6.94 7.68 -1.21
CA PRO A 142 7.87 8.79 -1.41
C PRO A 142 9.06 8.76 -0.46
N ALA A 143 10.22 9.26 -0.91
CA ALA A 143 11.44 9.32 -0.10
C ALA A 143 11.23 10.12 1.21
N PHE A 144 10.44 11.18 1.15
CA PHE A 144 10.17 12.00 2.33
C PHE A 144 9.32 11.28 3.39
N TYR A 145 8.58 10.21 3.05
CA TYR A 145 7.87 9.38 4.04
C TYR A 145 8.86 8.59 4.87
N TRP A 146 9.85 7.98 4.21
CA TRP A 146 10.94 7.28 4.87
C TRP A 146 11.75 8.20 5.78
N TRP A 147 12.03 9.42 5.30
CA TRP A 147 12.65 10.46 6.12
C TRP A 147 11.77 10.84 7.32
N LYS A 148 10.46 11.06 7.12
CA LYS A 148 9.54 11.45 8.19
C LYS A 148 9.45 10.39 9.29
N LEU A 149 9.47 9.10 8.94
CA LEU A 149 9.56 8.01 9.92
C LEU A 149 10.82 8.12 10.78
N PHE A 150 11.98 8.26 10.14
CA PHE A 150 13.25 8.39 10.84
C PHE A 150 13.31 9.68 11.68
N ALA A 151 12.79 10.80 11.17
CA ALA A 151 12.74 12.07 11.86
C ALA A 151 11.88 12.01 13.13
N LYS A 152 10.69 11.39 13.07
CA LYS A 152 9.83 11.16 14.25
C LYS A 152 10.55 10.31 15.31
N GLU A 153 11.25 9.26 14.89
CA GLU A 153 12.05 8.42 15.79
C GLU A 153 13.19 9.21 16.45
N LEU A 154 13.93 9.99 15.67
CA LEU A 154 15.01 10.83 16.16
C LEU A 154 14.50 11.91 17.12
N GLU A 155 13.38 12.55 16.80
CA GLU A 155 12.73 13.55 17.65
C GLU A 155 12.34 12.96 19.01
N TYR A 156 11.73 11.77 19.02
CA TYR A 156 11.41 11.06 20.25
C TYR A 156 12.66 10.76 21.09
N GLN A 157 13.74 10.28 20.46
CA GLN A 157 15.01 10.02 21.15
C GLN A 157 15.56 11.31 21.78
N ILE A 158 15.63 12.41 21.04
CA ILE A 158 16.11 13.71 21.54
C ILE A 158 15.26 14.23 22.71
N ARG A 159 13.92 14.08 22.63
CA ARG A 159 13.01 14.54 23.68
C ARG A 159 13.10 13.71 24.97
N THR A 160 13.48 12.44 24.87
CA THR A 160 13.45 11.49 26.00
C THR A 160 14.82 11.20 26.62
N ASP A 161 15.91 11.42 25.90
CA ASP A 161 17.28 11.14 26.35
C ASP A 161 17.80 12.23 27.31
N LYS A 162 17.35 12.16 28.56
CA LYS A 162 17.71 13.10 29.63
C LYS A 162 19.19 13.04 30.01
N GLU A 163 19.81 11.87 29.95
CA GLU A 163 21.21 11.68 30.30
C GLU A 163 22.10 12.43 29.31
N LYS A 164 21.87 12.22 28.01
CA LYS A 164 22.59 12.92 26.97
C LYS A 164 22.30 14.41 26.96
N MET A 165 21.07 14.82 27.24
CA MET A 165 20.72 16.23 27.41
C MET A 165 21.55 16.89 28.52
N GLN A 166 21.70 16.21 29.65
CA GLN A 166 22.52 16.71 30.76
C GLN A 166 24.00 16.75 30.38
N GLU A 167 24.53 15.69 29.76
CA GLU A 167 25.93 15.63 29.31
C GLU A 167 26.26 16.79 28.37
N GLU A 168 25.45 16.99 27.33
CA GLU A 168 25.67 18.04 26.34
C GLU A 168 25.49 19.45 26.93
N SER A 169 24.60 19.62 27.91
CA SER A 169 24.41 20.92 28.59
C SER A 169 25.69 21.42 29.27
N THR A 170 26.51 20.52 29.84
CA THR A 170 27.76 20.88 30.52
C THR A 170 28.85 21.39 29.58
N LYS A 171 28.74 21.07 28.28
CA LYS A 171 29.69 21.48 27.23
C LYS A 171 29.39 22.90 26.71
N VAL A 172 28.21 23.44 27.00
CA VAL A 172 27.80 24.77 26.57
C VAL A 172 28.45 25.84 27.44
N THR A 173 29.21 26.75 26.81
CA THR A 173 29.79 27.91 27.48
C THR A 173 28.98 29.16 27.18
N ASN A 174 28.79 30.03 28.20
CA ASN A 174 28.01 31.27 28.10
C ASN A 174 26.57 31.09 27.54
N PRO A 175 25.71 30.27 28.20
CA PRO A 175 24.35 30.06 27.73
C PRO A 175 23.54 31.37 27.78
N ILE A 176 22.69 31.58 26.79
CA ILE A 176 21.79 32.74 26.73
C ILE A 176 20.82 32.65 27.92
N SER A 177 20.92 33.61 28.85
CA SER A 177 19.99 33.74 29.95
C SER A 177 18.81 34.62 29.51
N LEU A 178 17.70 33.98 29.14
CA LEU A 178 16.42 34.66 29.01
C LEU A 178 15.86 34.83 30.43
N ARG A 179 16.32 35.86 31.16
CA ARG A 179 15.67 36.27 32.40
C ARG A 179 14.28 36.81 32.04
N ALA A 180 13.24 36.20 32.61
CA ALA A 180 11.93 36.82 32.74
C ALA A 180 11.97 37.85 33.87
#